data_AF-A0A838JSL1-F1
#
_entry.id   AF-A0A838JSL1-F1
#
_cell.length_a   1.000
_cell.length_b   1.000
_cell.length_c   1.000
_cell.angle_alpha   90.00
_cell.angle_beta   90.00
_cell.angle_gamma   90.00
#
_symmetry.space_group_name_H-M   'P 1'
#
loop_
_entity.id
_entity.type
_entity.pdbx_description
1 polymer ?
#
loop_
_entity_poly.entity_id
_entity_poly.type
_entity_poly.pdbx_seq_one_letter_code
_entity_poly.pdbx_strand_id
1 'polypeptide(L)'
;FQAQSAMDAAVFTSGALKSVAVSILKIANDIRWLGAGPRANLAEIALPEVQPGSSIMPGKVNPVIAESATMVAAQVIGNDATIALAGGSGNFELNVMLPVIAYNLIQSIEILGSVASNLTDQCVLGLEATERGPDLVEQGLMLATALAPRIGYDKAAEISKKAYKEGKTIREVAREDTDLSEEELDELLDAKKMT
;
A
#
# COMPACT_ATOMS: atom_id res chain seq x y z
N PHE A 1 28.65 -15.06 30.43
CA PHE A 1 28.21 -16.34 29.84
C PHE A 1 27.14 -16.11 28.79
N GLN A 2 25.89 -15.77 29.13
CA GLN A 2 24.83 -15.57 28.12
C GLN A 2 25.20 -14.58 26.99
N ALA A 3 25.78 -13.42 27.32
CA ALA A 3 26.18 -12.41 26.32
C ALA A 3 27.29 -12.85 25.34
N GLN A 4 27.96 -13.99 25.60
CA GLN A 4 28.97 -14.58 24.71
C GLN A 4 28.41 -15.78 23.94
N SER A 5 27.56 -16.59 24.59
CA SER A 5 26.99 -17.81 24.02
C SER A 5 25.76 -17.57 23.14
N ALA A 6 24.99 -16.51 23.40
CA ALA A 6 23.72 -16.22 22.74
C ALA A 6 23.68 -14.79 22.20
N MET A 7 22.97 -14.59 21.09
CA MET A 7 22.85 -13.30 20.39
C MET A 7 21.39 -12.81 20.37
N ASP A 8 20.68 -13.02 21.47
CA ASP A 8 19.23 -12.76 21.58
C ASP A 8 18.85 -11.32 21.26
N ALA A 9 19.67 -10.35 21.71
CA ALA A 9 19.45 -8.94 21.42
C ALA A 9 19.53 -8.65 19.91
N ALA A 10 20.51 -9.23 19.22
CA ALA A 10 20.67 -9.04 17.77
C ALA A 10 19.52 -9.70 17.00
N VAL A 11 19.07 -10.89 17.41
CA VAL A 11 17.91 -11.57 16.81
C VAL A 11 16.64 -10.75 17.03
N PHE A 12 16.42 -10.23 18.23
CA PHE A 12 15.26 -9.38 18.52
C PHE A 12 15.28 -8.09 17.70
N THR A 13 16.42 -7.38 17.65
CA THR A 13 16.56 -6.17 16.84
C THR A 13 16.31 -6.46 15.36
N SER A 14 16.85 -7.56 14.84
CA SER A 14 16.60 -7.99 13.45
C SER A 14 15.11 -8.22 13.17
N GLY A 15 14.39 -8.87 14.08
CA GLY A 15 12.94 -9.08 13.95
C GLY A 15 12.15 -7.76 13.92
N ALA A 16 12.57 -6.76 14.71
CA ALA A 16 11.98 -5.43 14.67
C ALA A 16 12.24 -4.73 13.32
N LEU A 17 13.46 -4.81 12.78
CA LEU A 17 13.80 -4.27 11.46
C LEU A 17 13.02 -4.95 10.33
N LYS A 18 12.85 -6.28 10.39
CA LYS A 18 11.96 -7.01 9.46
C LYS A 18 10.53 -6.46 9.52
N SER A 19 10.02 -6.17 10.70
CA SER A 19 8.65 -5.66 10.86
C SER A 19 8.49 -4.31 10.15
N VAL A 20 9.49 -3.42 10.28
CA VAL A 20 9.55 -2.16 9.53
C VAL A 20 9.64 -2.41 8.02
N ALA A 21 10.47 -3.36 7.57
CA ALA A 21 10.60 -3.72 6.16
C ALA A 21 9.26 -4.21 5.57
N VAL A 22 8.49 -5.02 6.31
CA VAL A 22 7.15 -5.46 5.89
C VAL A 22 6.20 -4.29 5.72
N SER A 23 6.21 -3.32 6.64
CA SER A 23 5.41 -2.09 6.52
C SER A 23 5.80 -1.26 5.30
N ILE A 24 7.11 -1.06 5.08
CA ILE A 24 7.62 -0.33 3.90
C ILE A 24 7.20 -1.03 2.60
N LEU A 25 7.30 -2.36 2.53
CA LEU A 25 6.88 -3.13 1.36
C LEU A 25 5.39 -2.92 1.04
N LYS A 26 4.53 -2.93 2.06
CA LYS A 26 3.09 -2.66 1.87
C LYS A 26 2.86 -1.25 1.33
N ILE A 27 3.43 -0.23 1.98
CA ILE A 27 3.28 1.17 1.56
C ILE A 27 3.77 1.37 0.12
N ALA A 28 4.95 0.84 -0.21
CA ALA A 28 5.52 0.94 -1.54
C ALA A 28 4.65 0.24 -2.60
N ASN A 29 4.07 -0.93 -2.28
CA ASN A 29 3.16 -1.62 -3.20
C ASN A 29 1.86 -0.85 -3.41
N ASP A 30 1.27 -0.27 -2.36
CA ASP A 30 0.07 0.55 -2.48
C ASP A 30 0.32 1.75 -3.38
N ILE A 31 1.42 2.49 -3.17
CA ILE A 31 1.80 3.63 -4.01
C ILE A 31 1.91 3.20 -5.49
N ARG A 32 2.54 2.05 -5.76
CA ARG A 32 2.69 1.53 -7.12
C ARG A 32 1.35 1.18 -7.78
N TRP A 33 0.42 0.63 -7.02
CA TRP A 33 -0.91 0.27 -7.53
C TRP A 33 -1.79 1.50 -7.72
N LEU A 34 -1.87 2.38 -6.72
CA LEU A 34 -2.63 3.63 -6.80
C LEU A 34 -2.13 4.51 -7.95
N GLY A 35 -0.82 4.52 -8.19
CA GLY A 35 -0.19 5.25 -9.29
C GLY A 35 -0.16 4.54 -10.64
N ALA A 36 -0.67 3.31 -10.75
CA ALA A 36 -0.66 2.58 -12.01
C ALA A 36 -1.58 3.30 -13.02
N GLY A 37 -1.11 3.56 -14.24
CA GLY A 37 -1.86 4.39 -15.17
C GLY A 37 -1.04 4.90 -16.37
N PRO A 38 -1.41 6.04 -16.99
CA PRO A 38 -2.52 6.94 -16.60
C PRO A 38 -3.89 6.55 -17.18
N ARG A 39 -3.95 5.71 -18.22
CA ARG A 39 -5.22 5.36 -18.90
C ARG A 39 -5.74 3.96 -18.61
N ALA A 40 -4.86 3.03 -18.23
CA ALA A 40 -5.16 1.60 -18.18
C ALA A 40 -4.97 0.99 -16.77
N ASN A 41 -5.38 1.71 -15.71
CA ASN A 41 -5.46 1.21 -14.34
C ASN A 41 -6.14 2.24 -13.40
N LEU A 42 -5.88 2.16 -12.09
CA LEU A 42 -6.43 3.02 -11.03
C LEU A 42 -6.10 4.51 -11.21
N ALA A 43 -4.83 4.87 -11.40
CA ALA A 43 -4.34 6.25 -11.56
C ALA A 43 -4.89 7.26 -10.53
N GLU A 44 -5.16 6.82 -9.29
CA GLU A 44 -5.72 7.65 -8.21
C GLU A 44 -4.74 8.71 -7.70
N ILE A 45 -3.44 8.42 -7.81
CA ILE A 45 -2.36 9.36 -7.47
C ILE A 45 -1.39 9.49 -8.64
N ALA A 46 -0.83 10.68 -8.80
CA ALA A 46 0.31 10.94 -9.68
C ALA A 46 1.60 10.89 -8.84
N LEU A 47 2.61 10.20 -9.37
CA LEU A 47 3.94 10.11 -8.74
C LEU A 47 4.91 11.11 -9.36
N PRO A 48 5.89 11.61 -8.60
CA PRO A 48 6.98 12.42 -9.14
C PRO A 48 7.75 11.71 -10.26
N GLU A 49 8.02 12.44 -11.34
CA GLU A 49 8.90 11.97 -12.42
C GLU A 49 10.37 12.19 -12.04
N VAL A 50 11.00 11.17 -11.47
CA VAL A 50 12.41 11.22 -11.07
C VAL A 50 13.38 10.91 -12.23
N GLN A 51 12.93 10.15 -13.21
CA GLN A 51 13.72 9.79 -14.41
C GLN A 51 12.82 9.29 -15.54
N PRO A 52 13.29 9.31 -16.81
CA PRO A 52 12.61 8.62 -17.90
C PRO A 52 12.47 7.12 -17.60
N GLY A 53 11.25 6.60 -17.68
CA GLY A 53 10.92 5.22 -17.33
C GLY A 53 11.14 4.20 -18.44
N SER A 54 11.42 4.62 -19.66
CA SER A 54 11.70 3.70 -20.77
C SER A 54 12.58 4.34 -21.84
N SER A 55 13.55 3.58 -22.34
CA SER A 55 14.37 3.98 -23.48
C SER A 55 13.63 3.94 -24.83
N ILE A 56 12.47 3.26 -24.91
CA ILE A 56 11.71 3.06 -26.16
C ILE A 56 10.29 3.63 -26.11
N MET A 57 9.72 3.88 -24.93
CA MET A 57 8.38 4.47 -24.77
C MET A 57 8.49 5.93 -24.30
N PRO A 58 8.39 6.91 -25.21
CA PRO A 58 8.51 8.32 -24.86
C PRO A 58 7.44 8.73 -23.83
N GLY A 59 7.84 9.48 -22.80
CA GLY A 59 6.95 9.98 -21.76
C GLY A 59 6.47 8.94 -20.74
N LYS A 60 6.98 7.70 -20.78
CA LYS A 60 6.67 6.70 -19.75
C LYS A 60 7.45 7.00 -18.48
N VAL A 61 6.74 7.10 -17.36
CA VAL A 61 7.31 7.25 -16.01
C VAL A 61 7.01 5.96 -15.22
N ASN A 62 7.99 5.48 -14.44
CA ASN A 62 7.83 4.31 -13.58
C ASN A 62 7.96 4.71 -12.10
N PRO A 63 7.33 3.97 -11.18
CA PRO A 63 7.41 4.21 -9.73
C PRO A 63 8.75 3.72 -9.13
N VAL A 64 9.88 4.10 -9.72
CA VAL A 64 11.20 3.50 -9.44
C VAL A 64 11.66 3.67 -7.98
N ILE A 65 11.25 4.75 -7.32
CA ILE A 65 11.55 4.97 -5.90
C ILE A 65 10.83 3.93 -5.05
N ALA A 66 9.54 3.69 -5.30
CA ALA A 66 8.78 2.65 -4.61
C ALA A 66 9.29 1.24 -4.96
N GLU A 67 9.71 1.00 -6.21
CA GLU A 67 10.35 -0.26 -6.61
C GLU A 67 11.62 -0.51 -5.80
N SER A 68 12.48 0.51 -5.61
CA SER A 68 13.68 0.39 -4.77
C SER A 68 13.35 0.03 -3.32
N ALA A 69 12.28 0.60 -2.76
CA ALA A 69 11.79 0.26 -1.42
C ALA A 69 11.35 -1.20 -1.30
N THR A 70 10.72 -1.76 -2.34
CA THR A 70 10.36 -3.19 -2.34
C THR A 70 11.58 -4.12 -2.36
N MET A 71 12.63 -3.75 -3.11
CA MET A 71 13.88 -4.52 -3.15
C MET A 71 14.62 -4.49 -1.81
N VAL A 72 14.70 -3.32 -1.18
CA VAL A 72 15.31 -3.17 0.15
C VAL A 72 14.55 -3.97 1.20
N ALA A 73 13.21 -3.91 1.19
CA ALA A 73 12.41 -4.68 2.14
C ALA A 73 12.64 -6.20 1.99
N ALA A 74 12.71 -6.70 0.76
CA ALA A 74 13.02 -8.10 0.50
C ALA A 74 14.41 -8.50 1.02
N GLN A 75 15.43 -7.64 0.83
CA GLN A 75 16.77 -7.87 1.33
C GLN A 75 16.81 -7.94 2.86
N VAL A 76 16.14 -7.02 3.56
CA VAL A 76 16.08 -7.01 5.03
C VAL A 76 15.40 -8.28 5.58
N ILE A 77 14.33 -8.75 4.92
CA ILE A 77 13.66 -10.00 5.30
C ILE A 77 14.62 -11.20 5.15
N GLY A 78 15.42 -11.24 4.07
CA GLY A 78 16.46 -12.26 3.89
C GLY A 78 17.58 -12.18 4.92
N ASN A 79 18.00 -10.96 5.28
CA ASN A 79 18.98 -10.73 6.33
C ASN A 79 18.49 -11.23 7.69
N ASP A 80 17.21 -11.00 8.03
CA ASP A 80 16.60 -11.51 9.26
C ASP A 80 16.62 -13.03 9.34
N ALA A 81 16.29 -13.72 8.25
CA ALA A 81 16.37 -15.17 8.19
C ALA A 81 17.80 -15.68 8.47
N THR A 82 18.81 -14.98 7.93
CA THR A 82 20.23 -15.29 8.16
C THR A 82 20.62 -15.06 9.63
N ILE A 83 20.20 -13.93 10.23
CA ILE A 83 20.48 -13.60 11.63
C ILE A 83 19.80 -14.57 12.58
N ALA A 84 18.55 -14.96 12.30
CA ALA A 84 17.80 -15.92 13.12
C ALA A 84 18.52 -17.29 13.16
N LEU A 85 18.97 -17.78 12.02
CA LEU A 85 19.75 -19.03 11.95
C LEU A 85 21.09 -18.90 12.70
N ALA A 86 21.81 -17.80 12.49
CA ALA A 86 23.09 -17.56 13.13
C ALA A 86 22.97 -17.40 14.66
N GLY A 87 21.91 -16.76 15.14
CA GLY A 87 21.63 -16.59 16.57
C GLY A 87 21.42 -17.93 17.29
N GLY A 88 20.75 -18.89 16.64
CA GLY A 88 20.55 -20.26 17.15
C GLY A 88 21.76 -21.19 17.03
N SER A 89 22.88 -20.74 16.44
CA SER A 89 24.06 -21.57 16.13
C SER A 89 25.17 -21.49 17.19
N GLY A 90 24.87 -20.99 18.40
CA GLY A 90 25.83 -20.95 19.51
C GLY A 90 26.16 -22.35 20.02
N ASN A 91 27.43 -22.61 20.34
CA ASN A 91 27.88 -23.88 20.91
C ASN A 91 28.54 -23.62 22.27
N PHE A 92 27.90 -24.11 23.35
CA PHE A 92 28.35 -23.92 24.72
C PHE A 92 28.59 -22.44 25.05
N GLU A 93 29.81 -22.03 25.38
CA GLU A 93 30.12 -20.68 25.88
C GLU A 93 30.21 -19.59 24.80
N LEU A 94 30.23 -19.95 23.50
CA LEU A 94 30.48 -18.98 22.42
C LEU A 94 29.63 -19.21 21.17
N ASN A 95 29.05 -18.14 20.65
CA ASN A 95 28.54 -18.08 19.28
C ASN A 95 29.65 -17.55 18.35
N VAL A 96 30.01 -18.33 17.32
CA VAL A 96 31.08 -17.95 16.35
C VAL A 96 30.53 -17.31 15.07
N MET A 97 29.21 -17.20 14.93
CA MET A 97 28.53 -16.59 13.79
C MET A 97 28.44 -15.06 13.91
N LEU A 98 29.16 -14.45 14.86
CA LEU A 98 29.16 -13.00 15.10
C LEU A 98 29.41 -12.16 13.83
N PRO A 99 30.36 -12.50 12.94
CA PRO A 99 30.61 -11.70 11.75
C PRO A 99 29.39 -11.63 10.80
N VAL A 100 28.70 -12.76 10.59
CA VAL A 100 27.52 -12.78 9.70
C VAL A 100 26.32 -12.08 10.34
N ILE A 101 26.16 -12.17 11.68
CA ILE A 101 25.14 -11.42 12.42
C ILE A 101 25.40 -9.91 12.28
N ALA A 102 26.63 -9.47 12.58
CA ALA A 102 26.98 -8.06 12.54
C ALA A 102 26.82 -7.47 11.14
N TYR A 103 27.30 -8.15 10.11
CA TYR A 103 27.18 -7.69 8.72
C TYR A 103 25.72 -7.51 8.30
N ASN A 104 24.87 -8.53 8.49
CA ASN A 104 23.48 -8.47 8.08
C ASN A 104 22.66 -7.46 8.90
N LEU A 105 22.99 -7.27 10.18
CA LEU A 105 22.31 -6.31 11.03
C LEU A 105 22.65 -4.87 10.62
N ILE A 106 23.93 -4.57 10.43
CA ILE A 106 24.39 -3.24 10.00
C ILE A 106 23.87 -2.93 8.60
N GLN A 107 23.98 -3.87 7.66
CA GLN A 107 23.46 -3.69 6.31
C GLN A 107 21.95 -3.37 6.35
N SER A 108 21.17 -4.15 7.11
CA SER A 108 19.72 -3.91 7.24
C SER A 108 19.39 -2.52 7.76
N ILE A 109 20.12 -2.03 8.76
CA ILE A 109 19.93 -0.69 9.33
C ILE A 109 20.23 0.38 8.27
N GLU A 110 21.36 0.25 7.56
CA GLU A 110 21.82 1.22 6.58
C GLU A 110 20.86 1.32 5.38
N ILE A 111 20.47 0.19 4.79
CA ILE A 111 19.59 0.19 3.62
C ILE A 111 18.16 0.62 3.99
N LEU A 112 17.66 0.27 5.18
CA LEU A 112 16.35 0.75 5.65
C LEU A 112 16.34 2.26 5.87
N GLY A 113 17.36 2.80 6.57
CA GLY A 113 17.46 4.23 6.81
C GLY A 113 17.56 5.03 5.51
N SER A 114 18.38 4.53 4.57
CA SER A 114 18.55 5.15 3.26
C SER A 114 17.27 5.12 2.44
N VAL A 115 16.58 3.98 2.38
CA VAL A 115 15.37 3.85 1.56
C VAL A 115 14.19 4.59 2.16
N ALA A 116 14.08 4.68 3.48
CA ALA A 116 13.05 5.47 4.14
C ALA A 116 13.19 6.96 3.75
N SER A 117 14.40 7.51 3.85
CA SER A 117 14.67 8.90 3.46
C SER A 117 14.41 9.12 1.97
N ASN A 118 14.92 8.23 1.10
CA ASN A 118 14.72 8.32 -0.34
C ASN A 118 13.24 8.22 -0.74
N LEU A 119 12.48 7.31 -0.12
CA LEU A 119 11.05 7.17 -0.37
C LEU A 119 10.28 8.42 0.04
N THR A 120 10.63 9.03 1.18
CA THR A 120 10.04 10.30 1.62
C THR A 120 10.33 11.42 0.63
N ASP A 121 11.61 11.67 0.36
CA ASP A 121 12.06 12.86 -0.35
C ASP A 121 11.77 12.82 -1.86
N GLN A 122 11.86 11.64 -2.48
CA GLN A 122 11.75 11.49 -3.94
C GLN A 122 10.39 10.95 -4.40
N CYS A 123 9.48 10.60 -3.48
CA CYS A 123 8.18 10.04 -3.83
C CYS A 123 7.06 10.64 -2.97
N VAL A 124 7.05 10.36 -1.67
CA VAL A 124 5.90 10.68 -0.80
C VAL A 124 5.59 12.17 -0.75
N LEU A 125 6.60 13.03 -0.62
CA LEU A 125 6.39 14.49 -0.54
C LEU A 125 5.84 15.11 -1.83
N GLY A 126 5.97 14.43 -2.97
CA GLY A 126 5.49 14.90 -4.26
C GLY A 126 4.29 14.14 -4.81
N LEU A 127 3.61 13.32 -4.00
CA LEU A 127 2.39 12.65 -4.43
C LEU A 127 1.25 13.67 -4.59
N GLU A 128 0.56 13.61 -5.73
CA GLU A 128 -0.63 14.41 -6.00
C GLU A 128 -1.83 13.50 -6.23
N ALA A 129 -2.99 13.87 -5.68
CA ALA A 129 -4.24 13.18 -6.00
C ALA A 129 -4.71 13.55 -7.41
N THR A 130 -5.36 12.61 -8.09
CA THR A 130 -5.99 12.87 -9.40
C THR A 130 -7.52 12.88 -9.28
N GLU A 131 -8.20 13.35 -10.31
CA GLU A 131 -9.67 13.29 -10.41
C GLU A 131 -10.20 11.84 -10.54
N ARG A 132 -9.32 10.87 -10.82
CA ARG A 132 -9.72 9.49 -11.06
C ARG A 132 -10.27 8.82 -9.81
N GLY A 133 -9.78 9.17 -8.62
CA GLY A 133 -10.30 8.66 -7.35
C GLY A 133 -11.78 9.01 -7.16
N PRO A 134 -12.15 10.31 -7.17
CA PRO A 134 -13.54 10.75 -7.15
C PRO A 134 -14.41 10.09 -8.24
N ASP A 135 -13.93 9.99 -9.48
CA ASP A 135 -14.65 9.32 -10.57
C ASP A 135 -14.95 7.84 -10.26
N LEU A 136 -13.97 7.12 -9.71
CA LEU A 136 -14.12 5.71 -9.33
C LEU A 136 -15.10 5.52 -8.18
N VAL A 137 -15.16 6.46 -7.24
CA VAL A 137 -16.13 6.44 -6.13
C VAL A 137 -17.55 6.55 -6.67
N GLU A 138 -17.82 7.48 -7.60
CA GLU A 138 -19.17 7.64 -8.20
C GLU A 138 -19.58 6.40 -9.03
N GLN A 139 -18.61 5.72 -9.64
CA GLN A 139 -18.84 4.44 -10.34
C GLN A 139 -19.00 3.25 -9.38
N GLY A 140 -18.71 3.44 -8.09
CA GLY A 140 -18.71 2.41 -7.07
C GLY A 140 -20.10 1.92 -6.70
N LEU A 141 -20.36 0.64 -6.92
CA LEU A 141 -21.63 0.00 -6.53
C LEU A 141 -21.89 0.00 -5.02
N MET A 142 -20.85 0.19 -4.21
CA MET A 142 -20.92 0.22 -2.75
C MET A 142 -21.60 1.48 -2.20
N LEU A 143 -21.76 2.53 -3.03
CA LEU A 143 -22.56 3.71 -2.68
C LEU A 143 -24.01 3.35 -2.32
N ALA A 144 -24.53 2.22 -2.82
CA ALA A 144 -25.84 1.71 -2.44
C ALA A 144 -26.00 1.48 -0.93
N THR A 145 -24.90 1.24 -0.21
CA THR A 145 -24.90 1.10 1.27
C THR A 145 -25.53 2.31 1.94
N ALA A 146 -25.27 3.51 1.42
CA ALA A 146 -25.76 4.75 2.01
C ALA A 146 -27.28 4.95 1.82
N LEU A 147 -27.90 4.22 0.89
CA LEU A 147 -29.35 4.22 0.70
C LEU A 147 -30.07 3.34 1.72
N ALA A 148 -29.41 2.30 2.25
CA ALA A 148 -30.03 1.28 3.10
C ALA A 148 -30.78 1.84 4.33
N PRO A 149 -30.29 2.88 5.05
CA PRO A 149 -31.04 3.48 6.16
C PRO A 149 -32.39 4.08 5.76
N ARG A 150 -32.55 4.50 4.50
CA ARG A 150 -33.74 5.20 4.02
C ARG A 150 -34.74 4.28 3.30
N ILE A 151 -34.24 3.32 2.53
CA ILE A 151 -35.06 2.45 1.67
C ILE A 151 -34.99 0.95 2.04
N GLY A 152 -34.20 0.60 3.05
CA GLY A 152 -33.98 -0.78 3.48
C GLY A 152 -32.89 -1.50 2.67
N TYR A 153 -32.31 -2.54 3.28
CA TYR A 153 -31.21 -3.30 2.70
C TYR A 153 -31.58 -4.00 1.38
N ASP A 154 -32.73 -4.68 1.34
CA ASP A 154 -33.13 -5.47 0.16
C ASP A 154 -33.28 -4.59 -1.07
N LYS A 155 -33.92 -3.42 -0.92
CA LYS A 155 -34.08 -2.45 -2.01
C LYS A 155 -32.75 -1.84 -2.45
N ALA A 156 -31.85 -1.50 -1.52
CA ALA A 156 -30.51 -1.02 -1.85
C ALA A 156 -29.68 -2.09 -2.61
N ALA A 157 -29.80 -3.36 -2.22
CA ALA A 157 -29.15 -4.47 -2.90
C ALA A 157 -29.73 -4.70 -4.32
N GLU A 158 -31.04 -4.54 -4.51
CA GLU A 158 -31.67 -4.56 -5.84
C GLU A 158 -31.14 -3.45 -6.75
N ILE A 159 -31.06 -2.21 -6.24
CA ILE A 159 -30.49 -1.07 -6.96
C ILE A 159 -29.05 -1.36 -7.40
N SER A 160 -28.21 -1.87 -6.49
CA SER A 160 -26.82 -2.23 -6.80
C SER A 160 -26.70 -3.29 -7.89
N LYS A 161 -27.55 -4.34 -7.83
CA LYS A 161 -27.59 -5.41 -8.86
C LYS A 161 -28.07 -4.88 -10.21
N LYS A 162 -29.08 -4.01 -10.22
CA LYS A 162 -29.59 -3.39 -11.45
C LYS A 162 -28.57 -2.45 -12.08
N ALA A 163 -27.93 -1.60 -11.28
CA ALA A 163 -26.85 -0.70 -11.71
C ALA A 163 -25.71 -1.47 -12.40
N TYR A 164 -25.25 -2.58 -11.80
CA TYR A 164 -24.26 -3.45 -12.42
C TYR A 164 -24.73 -4.05 -13.75
N LYS A 165 -25.96 -4.58 -13.81
CA LYS A 165 -26.50 -5.24 -15.00
C LYS A 165 -26.70 -4.26 -16.17
N GLU A 166 -27.07 -3.02 -15.86
CA GLU A 166 -27.37 -1.99 -16.86
C GLU A 166 -26.18 -1.08 -17.18
N GLY A 167 -25.07 -1.18 -16.43
CA GLY A 167 -23.91 -0.31 -16.60
C GLY A 167 -24.18 1.14 -16.18
N LYS A 168 -25.08 1.34 -15.23
CA LYS A 168 -25.48 2.64 -14.67
C LYS A 168 -24.85 2.88 -13.31
N THR A 169 -24.83 4.13 -12.85
CA THR A 169 -24.44 4.46 -11.47
C THR A 169 -25.54 4.12 -10.47
N ILE A 170 -25.19 4.05 -9.18
CA ILE A 170 -26.17 3.90 -8.10
C ILE A 170 -27.17 5.05 -8.11
N ARG A 171 -26.70 6.28 -8.35
CA ARG A 171 -27.52 7.49 -8.41
C ARG A 171 -28.56 7.43 -9.52
N GLU A 172 -28.16 7.00 -10.73
CA GLU A 172 -29.07 6.85 -11.87
C GLU A 172 -30.17 5.85 -11.58
N VAL A 173 -29.83 4.70 -11.03
CA VAL A 173 -30.83 3.66 -10.72
C VAL A 173 -31.72 4.05 -9.54
N ALA A 174 -31.17 4.69 -8.51
CA ALA A 174 -31.96 5.14 -7.36
C ALA A 174 -32.99 6.20 -7.77
N ARG A 175 -32.63 7.11 -8.68
CA ARG A 175 -33.55 8.08 -9.29
C ARG A 175 -34.70 7.42 -10.07
N GLU A 176 -34.45 6.28 -10.71
CA GLU A 176 -35.47 5.55 -11.47
C GLU A 176 -36.40 4.70 -10.58
N ASP A 177 -35.85 4.08 -9.53
CA ASP A 177 -36.50 2.97 -8.82
C ASP A 177 -36.94 3.30 -7.39
N THR A 178 -36.79 4.56 -6.95
CA THR A 178 -37.19 5.04 -5.62
C THR A 178 -37.95 6.37 -5.71
N ASP A 179 -38.63 6.72 -4.61
CA ASP A 179 -39.33 8.00 -4.46
C ASP A 179 -38.45 9.10 -3.83
N LEU A 180 -37.12 8.91 -3.81
CA LEU A 180 -36.19 9.88 -3.23
C LEU A 180 -36.07 11.13 -4.11
N SER A 181 -36.10 12.30 -3.49
CA SER A 181 -35.83 13.55 -4.23
C SER A 181 -34.36 13.67 -4.63
N GLU A 182 -34.04 14.57 -5.58
CA GLU A 182 -32.64 14.85 -5.94
C GLU A 182 -31.84 15.34 -4.73
N GLU A 183 -32.45 16.15 -3.87
CA GLU A 183 -31.81 16.62 -2.65
C GLU A 183 -31.54 15.48 -1.65
N GLU A 184 -32.49 14.53 -1.50
CA GLU A 184 -32.27 13.33 -0.69
C GLU A 184 -31.15 12.46 -1.27
N LEU A 185 -31.08 12.29 -2.60
CA LEU A 185 -30.01 11.54 -3.25
C LEU A 185 -28.65 12.23 -3.12
N ASP A 186 -28.58 13.55 -3.29
CA ASP A 186 -27.36 14.33 -3.08
C ASP A 186 -26.86 14.24 -1.64
N GLU A 187 -27.77 14.28 -0.66
CA GLU A 187 -27.40 14.14 0.74
C GLU A 187 -26.94 12.72 1.09
N LEU A 188 -27.70 11.71 0.67
CA LEU A 188 -27.42 10.30 0.99
C LEU A 188 -26.20 9.77 0.24
N LEU A 189 -25.93 10.23 -0.98
CA LEU A 189 -24.82 9.76 -1.81
C LEU A 189 -23.60 10.70 -1.78
N ASP A 190 -23.55 11.64 -0.83
CA ASP A 190 -22.37 12.47 -0.60
C ASP A 190 -21.23 11.64 0.00
N ALA A 191 -20.30 11.20 -0.85
CA ALA A 191 -19.16 10.39 -0.45
C ALA A 191 -18.29 11.05 0.65
N LYS A 192 -18.24 12.39 0.73
CA LYS A 192 -17.45 13.09 1.76
C LYS A 192 -18.06 12.95 3.15
N LYS A 193 -19.36 12.68 3.25
CA LYS A 193 -20.05 12.45 4.53
C LYS A 193 -19.98 10.98 4.99
N MET A 194 -19.48 10.09 4.14
CA MET A 194 -19.38 8.65 4.43
C MET A 194 -18.04 8.22 5.06
N THR A 195 -17.09 9.15 5.20
CA THR A 195 -15.75 8.94 5.78
C THR A 195 -15.64 9.59 7.14
#